data_AF-A0A951PGK4-F1
#
_entry.id   AF-A0A951PGK4-F1
#
_cell.length_a   1.000
_cell.length_b   1.000
_cell.length_c   1.000
_cell.angle_alpha   90.00
_cell.angle_beta   90.00
_cell.angle_gamma   90.00
#
_symmetry.space_group_name_H-M   'P 1'
#
loop_
_entity.id
_entity.type
_entity.pdbx_description
1 polymer ?
#
loop_
_entity_poly.entity_id
_entity_poly.type
_entity_poly.pdbx_seq_one_letter_code
_entity_poly.pdbx_strand_id
1 'polypeptide(L)' 'MEAIHQVVRLNYACISEIIEAELTFLSELSELTDDERFRQSLAEVIYSLNDLSDTVNLQRRYLKLRYDAE' A
#
# COMPACT_ATOMS: atom_id res chain seq x y z
N MET A 1 0.23 -26.20 -2.94
CA MET A 1 0.78 -25.17 -2.04
C MET A 1 1.34 -23.99 -2.85
N GLU A 2 2.11 -24.26 -3.90
CA GLU A 2 2.64 -23.25 -4.84
C GLU A 2 1.57 -22.34 -5.48
N ALA A 3 0.46 -22.90 -5.98
CA ALA A 3 -0.63 -22.10 -6.57
C ALA A 3 -1.26 -21.10 -5.58
N ILE A 4 -1.40 -21.47 -4.30
CA ILE A 4 -1.92 -20.58 -3.26
C ILE A 4 -0.93 -19.43 -3.03
N HIS A 5 0.37 -19.71 -2.99
CA HIS A 5 1.38 -18.67 -2.83
C HIS A 5 1.48 -17.73 -4.02
N GLN A 6 1.31 -18.22 -5.25
CA GLN A 6 1.22 -17.36 -6.43
C GLN A 6 0.04 -16.40 -6.34
N VAL A 7 -1.14 -16.90 -5.95
CA VAL A 7 -2.34 -16.06 -5.74
C VAL A 7 -2.09 -15.01 -4.64
N VAL A 8 -1.50 -15.41 -3.51
CA VAL A 8 -1.17 -14.47 -2.42
C VAL A 8 -0.17 -13.40 -2.89
N ARG A 9 0.85 -13.76 -3.67
CA ARG A 9 1.82 -12.80 -4.23
C ARG A 9 1.15 -11.82 -5.20
N LEU A 10 0.29 -12.30 -6.09
CA LEU A 10 -0.45 -11.47 -7.03
C LEU A 10 -1.35 -10.48 -6.30
N ASN A 11 -2.07 -10.95 -5.27
CA ASN A 11 -2.91 -10.07 -4.45
C ASN A 11 -2.09 -9.00 -3.74
N TYR A 12 -0.95 -9.33 -3.12
CA TYR A 12 -0.12 -8.31 -2.47
C TYR A 12 0.51 -7.33 -3.45
N ALA A 13 0.84 -7.76 -4.68
CA ALA A 13 1.30 -6.84 -5.73
C ALA A 13 0.18 -5.86 -6.13
N CYS A 14 -1.01 -6.40 -6.42
CA CYS A 14 -2.19 -5.59 -6.77
C CYS A 14 -2.57 -4.60 -5.67
N ILE A 15 -2.61 -5.05 -4.41
CA ILE A 15 -2.90 -4.17 -3.26
C ILE A 15 -1.85 -3.05 -3.14
N SER A 16 -0.56 -3.37 -3.34
CA SER A 16 0.51 -2.36 -3.31
C SER A 16 0.31 -1.29 -4.37
N GLU A 17 -0.01 -1.69 -5.61
CA GLU A 17 -0.25 -0.77 -6.72
C GLU A 17 -1.46 0.15 -6.45
N ILE A 18 -2.54 -0.41 -5.87
CA ILE A 18 -3.73 0.38 -5.51
C ILE A 18 -3.41 1.39 -4.42
N ILE A 19 -2.66 0.99 -3.37
CA ILE A 19 -2.28 1.89 -2.29
C ILE A 19 -1.37 3.02 -2.82
N GLU A 20 -0.42 2.72 -3.69
CA GLU A 20 0.45 3.75 -4.30
C GLU A 20 -0.32 4.75 -5.16
N ALA A 21 -1.30 4.27 -5.94
CA ALA A 21 -2.17 5.14 -6.73
C ALA A 21 -3.02 6.06 -5.82
N GLU A 22 -3.60 5.50 -4.76
CA GLU A 22 -4.42 6.26 -3.80
C GLU A 22 -3.58 7.29 -3.03
N LEU A 23 -2.38 6.92 -2.58
CA LEU A 23 -1.46 7.85 -1.91
C LEU A 23 -1.09 9.03 -2.81
N THR A 24 -0.86 8.77 -4.09
CA THR A 24 -0.58 9.82 -5.08
C THR A 24 -1.78 10.77 -5.21
N PHE A 25 -2.98 10.20 -5.42
CA PHE A 25 -4.21 10.97 -5.55
C PHE A 25 -4.50 11.83 -4.31
N LEU A 26 -4.42 11.25 -3.10
CA LEU A 26 -4.71 11.98 -1.87
C LEU A 26 -3.68 13.06 -1.58
N SER A 27 -2.41 12.84 -1.95
CA SER A 27 -1.36 13.85 -1.81
C SER A 27 -1.64 15.06 -2.71
N GLU A 28 -1.94 14.82 -3.99
CA GLU A 28 -2.33 15.89 -4.94
C GLU A 28 -3.60 16.61 -4.46
N LEU A 29 -4.61 15.88 -4.00
CA LEU A 29 -5.84 16.47 -3.47
C LEU A 29 -5.58 17.37 -2.25
N SER A 30 -4.65 16.96 -1.38
CA SER A 30 -4.29 17.73 -0.17
C SER A 30 -3.64 19.08 -0.50
N GLU A 31 -2.92 19.17 -1.62
CA GLU A 31 -2.30 20.41 -2.11
C GLU A 31 -3.31 21.34 -2.78
N LEU A 32 -4.39 20.79 -3.34
CA LEU A 32 -5.42 21.54 -4.05
C LEU A 32 -6.54 22.08 -3.16
N THR A 33 -6.63 21.64 -1.90
CA THR A 33 -7.71 22.06 -0.98
C THR A 33 -7.28 23.20 -0.04
N ASP A 34 -8.09 24.24 0.00
CA ASP A 34 -7.95 25.34 0.96
C ASP A 34 -8.60 25.04 2.33
N ASP A 35 -9.43 23.99 2.42
CA ASP A 35 -10.04 23.57 3.69
C ASP A 35 -9.02 22.83 4.56
N GLU A 36 -8.56 23.51 5.61
CA GLU A 36 -7.60 23.00 6.58
C GLU A 36 -8.08 21.74 7.31
N ARG A 37 -9.38 21.67 7.66
CA ARG A 37 -9.92 20.48 8.36
C ARG A 37 -9.93 19.29 7.43
N PHE A 38 -10.34 19.51 6.18
CA PHE A 38 -10.30 18.47 5.17
C PHE A 38 -8.87 18.00 4.89
N ARG A 39 -7.91 18.94 4.80
CA ARG A 39 -6.48 18.61 4.64
C ARG A 39 -5.93 17.76 5.79
N GLN A 40 -6.32 18.07 7.03
CA GLN A 40 -5.96 17.25 8.20
C GLN A 40 -6.56 15.84 8.12
N SER A 41 -7.82 15.71 7.72
CA SER A 41 -8.44 14.39 7.49
C SER A 41 -7.71 13.61 6.38
N LEU A 42 -7.31 14.26 5.29
CA LEU A 42 -6.51 13.61 4.24
C LEU A 42 -5.15 13.14 4.77
N ALA A 43 -4.48 13.94 5.61
CA ALA A 43 -3.20 13.56 6.21
C ALA A 43 -3.30 12.31 7.09
N GLU A 44 -4.39 12.16 7.86
CA GLU A 44 -4.64 10.96 8.67
C GLU A 44 -4.85 9.70 7.81
N VAL A 45 -5.56 9.84 6.68
CA VAL A 45 -5.76 8.73 5.73
C VAL A 45 -4.44 8.36 5.05
N ILE A 46 -3.68 9.36 4.58
CA ILE A 46 -2.34 9.16 3.98
C ILE A 46 -1.41 8.44 4.97
N TYR A 47 -1.41 8.84 6.24
CA TYR A 47 -0.61 8.18 7.27
C TYR A 47 -1.01 6.70 7.43
N SER A 48 -2.31 6.42 7.51
CA SER A 48 -2.83 5.05 7.65
C SER A 48 -2.52 4.17 6.42
N LEU A 49 -2.60 4.75 5.22
CA LEU A 49 -2.25 4.05 3.98
C LEU A 49 -0.75 3.76 3.87
N ASN A 50 0.11 4.66 4.36
CA ASN A 50 1.55 4.42 4.41
C ASN A 50 1.89 3.25 5.35
N ASP A 51 1.29 3.18 6.54
CA ASP A 51 1.49 2.05 7.47
C ASP A 51 1.03 0.71 6.87
N LEU A 52 -0.11 0.74 6.16
CA LEU A 52 -0.60 -0.43 5.42
C LEU A 52 0.36 -0.82 4.28
N SER A 53 0.87 0.15 3.52
CA SER A 53 1.85 -0.06 2.46
C SER A 53 3.11 -0.75 2.98
N ASP A 54 3.65 -0.27 4.11
CA ASP A 54 4.82 -0.84 4.77
C ASP A 54 4.57 -2.29 5.19
N THR A 55 3.39 -2.56 5.76
CA THR A 55 2.97 -3.91 6.15
C THR A 55 2.89 -4.85 4.94
N VAL A 56 2.25 -4.41 3.85
CA VAL A 56 2.15 -5.19 2.60
C VAL A 56 3.54 -5.45 2.01
N ASN A 57 4.40 -4.44 1.97
CA ASN A 57 5.77 -4.56 1.48
C ASN A 57 6.62 -5.50 2.34
N LEU A 58 6.41 -5.54 3.65
CA LEU A 58 7.03 -6.50 4.53
C LEU A 58 6.58 -7.94 4.21
N GLN A 59 5.27 -8.16 4.04
CA GLN A 59 4.74 -9.48 3.67
C GLN A 59 5.28 -9.95 2.31
N ARG A 60 5.36 -9.05 1.31
CA ARG A 60 5.96 -9.34 0.00
C ARG A 60 7.42 -9.80 0.12
N ARG A 61 8.22 -9.16 0.99
CA ARG A 61 9.61 -9.55 1.24
C ARG A 61 9.73 -10.95 1.87
N TYR A 62 8.89 -11.27 2.86
CA TYR A 62 8.89 -12.59 3.48
C TYR A 62 8.50 -13.71 2.53
N LEU A 63 7.53 -13.45 1.64
CA LEU A 63 7.10 -14.42 0.63
C LEU A 63 8.16 -14.67 -0.44
N LYS A 64 9.00 -13.67 -0.76
CA LYS A 64 10.10 -13.81 -1.71
C LYS A 64 11.23 -14.68 -1.14
N LEU A 65 11.68 -14.38 0.08
CA LEU A 65 12.79 -15.09 0.73
C LEU A 65 12.51 -16.58 1.03
N ARG A 66 11.25 -16.96 1.25
CA ARG A 66 10.89 -18.36 1.51
C ARG A 66 11.02 -19.28 0.30
N TYR A 67 11.00 -18.73 -0.92
CA TYR A 67 10.94 -19.52 -2.15
C TYR A 67 12.19 -19.44 -3.01
N ASP A 68 13.02 -18.39 -2.85
CA ASP A 68 14.36 -18.35 -3.47
C ASP A 68 15.37 -19.28 -2.74
N ALA A 69 14.95 -19.93 -1.65
CA ALA A 69 15.76 -20.85 -0.83
C ALA A 69 15.41 -22.35 -1.06
N GLU A 70 14.47 -22.66 -1.95
CA GLU A 70 14.23 -23.99 -2.52
C GLU A 70 14.80 -24.06 -3.95
#